data_AF-A0AAV2TI03-F1
#
_entry.id   AF-A0AAV2TI03-F1
#
_cell.length_a   1.000
_cell.length_b   1.000
_cell.length_c   1.000
_cell.angle_alpha   90.00
_cell.angle_beta   90.00
_cell.angle_gamma   90.00
#
_symmetry.space_group_name_H-M   'P 1'
#
loop_
_entity.id
_entity.type
_entity.pdbx_description
1 polymer ?
#
loop_
_entity_poly.entity_id
_entity_poly.type
_entity_poly.pdbx_seq_one_letter_code
_entity_poly.pdbx_strand_id
1 'polypeptide(L)'
;MTLAEPRVKKAIAEIFDTVQIITDTRHSYFLQSITAAMPRLVPAVELGDKNNEELVKYVQDLASGGDVNLPVKFFESVAALWEDSGVQAAFERSNEYQLIDCAQ
;
A
#
# COMPACT_ATOMS: atom_id res chain seq x y z
N MET A 1 17.60 20.31 -22.93
CA MET A 1 16.46 20.16 -22.01
C MET A 1 15.64 18.98 -22.50
N THR A 2 16.03 17.76 -22.12
CA THR A 2 15.50 16.54 -22.73
C THR A 2 14.26 16.12 -21.95
N LEU A 3 13.07 16.22 -22.57
CA LEU A 3 11.85 15.68 -22.00
C LEU A 3 12.03 14.17 -21.84
N ALA A 4 12.10 13.68 -20.61
CA ALA A 4 12.07 12.24 -20.35
C ALA A 4 10.77 11.64 -20.90
N GLU A 5 10.89 10.50 -21.60
CA GLU A 5 9.79 9.79 -22.26
C GLU A 5 8.65 9.47 -21.26
N PRO A 6 7.39 9.38 -21.69
CA PRO A 6 6.23 9.14 -20.81
C PRO A 6 6.40 7.93 -19.88
N ARG A 7 7.12 6.90 -20.33
CA ARG A 7 7.46 5.71 -19.53
C ARG A 7 8.40 6.02 -18.36
N VAL A 8 9.35 6.93 -18.56
CA VAL A 8 10.28 7.38 -17.51
C VAL A 8 9.55 8.26 -16.49
N LYS A 9 8.58 9.09 -16.92
CA LYS A 9 7.72 9.84 -15.98
C LYS A 9 6.80 8.94 -15.16
N LYS A 10 6.23 7.88 -15.76
CA LYS A 10 5.41 6.88 -15.07
C LYS A 10 6.24 6.10 -14.05
N ALA A 11 7.41 5.62 -14.46
CA ALA A 11 8.34 4.94 -13.56
C ALA A 11 8.86 5.85 -12.45
N ILE A 12 9.15 7.13 -12.73
CA ILE A 12 9.53 8.12 -11.71
C ILE A 12 8.36 8.41 -10.77
N ALA A 13 7.13 8.52 -11.27
CA ALA A 13 5.94 8.69 -10.43
C ALA A 13 5.68 7.45 -9.56
N GLU A 14 5.80 6.25 -10.12
CA GLU A 14 5.68 4.98 -9.37
C GLU A 14 6.81 4.84 -8.32
N ILE A 15 8.03 5.27 -8.63
CA ILE A 15 9.16 5.32 -7.68
C ILE A 15 8.92 6.39 -6.61
N PHE A 16 8.40 7.57 -6.97
CA PHE A 16 8.06 8.62 -6.00
C PHE A 16 6.88 8.20 -5.11
N ASP A 17 5.87 7.53 -5.64
CA ASP A 17 4.73 6.99 -4.87
C ASP A 17 5.21 5.88 -3.93
N THR A 18 6.06 4.97 -4.42
CA THR A 18 6.68 3.90 -3.61
C THR A 18 7.58 4.49 -2.51
N VAL A 19 8.34 5.54 -2.79
CA VAL A 19 9.19 6.22 -1.81
C VAL A 19 8.36 7.06 -0.82
N GLN A 20 7.24 7.66 -1.23
CA GLN A 20 6.32 8.38 -0.34
C GLN A 20 5.55 7.43 0.60
N ILE A 21 5.18 6.23 0.12
CA ILE A 21 4.60 5.15 0.94
C ILE A 21 5.55 4.76 2.09
N ILE A 22 6.87 4.80 1.84
CA ILE A 22 7.89 4.32 2.79
C ILE A 22 8.41 5.43 3.74
N THR A 23 8.27 6.72 3.40
CA THR A 23 8.97 7.80 4.14
C THR A 23 8.12 8.66 5.06
N ASP A 24 6.79 8.58 5.02
CA ASP A 24 5.92 9.26 5.99
C ASP A 24 5.11 8.23 6.79
N THR A 25 5.27 8.24 8.11
CA THR A 25 4.49 7.43 9.07
C THR A 25 2.98 7.57 8.86
N ARG A 26 2.52 8.65 8.21
CA ARG A 26 1.11 8.93 7.87
C ARG A 26 0.59 8.22 6.61
N HIS A 27 1.44 7.67 5.74
CA HIS A 27 1.00 6.92 4.55
C HIS A 27 0.93 5.40 4.76
N SER A 28 1.38 4.90 5.91
CA SER A 28 1.27 3.49 6.32
C SER A 28 -0.18 2.98 6.45
N TYR A 29 -1.14 3.89 6.69
CA TYR A 29 -2.57 3.59 6.80
C TYR A 29 -3.23 3.26 5.45
N PHE A 30 -2.56 3.57 4.35
CA PHE A 30 -3.08 3.35 3.00
C PHE A 30 -3.15 1.85 2.66
N LEU A 31 -2.07 1.12 2.94
CA LEU A 31 -2.02 -0.32 2.70
C LEU A 31 -3.01 -1.07 3.61
N GLN A 32 -3.23 -0.57 4.83
CA GLN A 32 -4.26 -1.10 5.71
C GLN A 32 -5.67 -0.88 5.17
N SER A 33 -5.93 0.29 4.57
CA SER A 33 -7.21 0.60 3.95
C SER A 33 -7.49 -0.30 2.76
N ILE A 34 -6.48 -0.53 1.90
CA ILE A 34 -6.58 -1.46 0.76
C ILE A 34 -6.85 -2.88 1.25
N THR A 35 -5.99 -3.42 2.11
CA THR A 35 -6.09 -4.82 2.59
C THR A 35 -7.36 -5.06 3.41
N ALA A 36 -7.88 -4.06 4.13
CA ALA A 36 -9.17 -4.15 4.79
C ALA A 36 -10.35 -4.14 3.79
N ALA A 37 -10.22 -3.45 2.65
CA ALA A 37 -11.25 -3.36 1.62
C ALA A 37 -11.33 -4.60 0.73
N MET A 38 -10.21 -5.30 0.51
CA MET A 38 -10.11 -6.53 -0.31
C MET A 38 -11.28 -7.52 -0.15
N PRO A 39 -11.66 -7.96 1.07
CA PRO A 39 -12.79 -8.89 1.25
C PRO A 39 -14.18 -8.25 1.09
N ARG A 40 -14.26 -6.90 1.06
CA ARG A 40 -15.51 -6.14 0.93
C ARG A 40 -15.82 -5.72 -0.50
N LEU A 41 -14.84 -5.80 -1.40
CA LEU A 41 -15.02 -5.56 -2.83
C LEU A 41 -15.98 -6.58 -3.45
N VAL A 42 -16.65 -6.20 -4.54
CA VAL A 42 -17.60 -7.08 -5.25
C VAL A 42 -17.22 -7.20 -6.74
N PRO A 43 -16.64 -8.34 -7.20
CA PRO A 43 -16.26 -9.51 -6.41
C PRO A 43 -15.08 -9.21 -5.48
N ALA A 44 -14.93 -10.01 -4.41
CA ALA A 44 -13.82 -9.88 -3.48
C ALA A 44 -12.49 -10.12 -4.18
N VAL A 45 -11.42 -9.52 -3.66
CA VAL A 45 -10.06 -9.70 -4.15
C VAL A 45 -9.27 -10.48 -3.11
N GLU A 46 -8.64 -11.58 -3.53
CA GLU A 46 -7.73 -12.38 -2.69
C GLU A 46 -6.29 -11.91 -2.89
N LEU A 47 -5.41 -12.21 -1.92
CA LEU A 47 -3.98 -11.98 -2.06
C LEU A 47 -3.41 -12.82 -3.22
N GLY A 48 -2.43 -12.26 -3.92
CA GLY A 48 -1.67 -12.97 -4.94
C GLY A 48 -0.80 -14.08 -4.35
N ASP A 49 -0.19 -13.83 -3.18
CA ASP A 49 0.52 -14.84 -2.38
C ASP A 49 -0.13 -15.00 -0.99
N LYS A 50 -0.53 -16.23 -0.65
CA LYS A 50 -1.08 -16.55 0.67
C LYS A 50 -0.09 -16.37 1.81
N ASN A 51 1.22 -16.43 1.54
CA ASN A 51 2.24 -16.13 2.55
C ASN A 51 2.17 -14.68 3.05
N ASN A 52 1.55 -13.78 2.26
CA ASN A 52 1.35 -12.39 2.65
C ASN A 52 0.25 -12.21 3.70
N GLU A 53 -0.57 -13.23 4.02
CA GLU A 53 -1.59 -13.14 5.07
C GLU A 53 -1.00 -12.76 6.44
N GLU A 54 0.18 -13.32 6.78
CA GLU A 54 0.88 -12.98 8.03
C GLU A 54 1.42 -11.55 8.02
N LEU A 55 1.85 -11.05 6.85
CA LEU A 55 2.31 -9.68 6.69
C LEU A 55 1.16 -8.68 6.79
N VAL A 56 0.00 -8.99 6.19
CA VAL A 56 -1.22 -8.18 6.33
C VAL A 56 -1.58 -8.06 7.79
N LYS A 57 -1.63 -9.18 8.52
CA LYS A 57 -1.94 -9.17 9.95
C LYS A 57 -0.94 -8.32 10.74
N TYR A 58 0.36 -8.52 10.49
CA TYR A 58 1.43 -7.76 11.14
C TYR A 58 1.30 -6.24 10.92
N VAL A 59 1.06 -5.81 9.67
CA VAL A 59 0.88 -4.39 9.33
C VAL A 59 -0.41 -3.81 9.94
N GLN A 60 -1.50 -4.58 9.98
CA GLN A 60 -2.77 -4.17 10.60
C GLN A 60 -2.64 -3.99 12.13
N ASP A 61 -1.94 -4.91 12.79
CA ASP A 61 -1.75 -4.87 14.25
C ASP A 61 -0.82 -3.71 14.69
N LEU A 62 0.21 -3.40 13.92
CA LEU A 62 1.21 -2.38 14.28
C LEU A 62 0.71 -0.94 14.19
N ALA A 63 -0.04 -0.57 13.14
CA ALA A 63 -0.50 0.82 13.02
C ALA A 63 -1.64 1.16 13.99
N SER A 64 -2.26 0.15 14.62
CA SER A 64 -3.22 0.35 15.71
C SER A 64 -2.55 0.85 17.01
N GLY A 65 -1.21 0.78 17.10
CA GLY A 65 -0.44 1.10 18.30
C GLY A 65 -0.01 2.57 18.45
N GLY A 66 -0.13 3.40 17.40
CA GLY A 66 0.23 4.82 17.45
C GLY A 66 1.72 5.13 17.68
N ASP A 67 2.60 4.13 17.52
CA ASP A 67 4.04 4.28 17.74
C ASP A 67 4.69 4.98 16.54
N VAL A 68 5.41 6.07 16.82
CA VAL A 68 6.10 6.87 15.80
C VAL A 68 7.41 6.25 15.33
N ASN A 69 7.91 5.22 16.02
CA ASN A 69 9.13 4.49 15.67
C ASN A 69 8.81 3.11 15.08
N LEU A 70 8.38 3.10 13.82
CA LEU A 70 8.11 1.85 13.12
C LEU A 70 9.42 1.08 12.85
N PRO A 71 9.47 -0.24 13.12
CA PRO A 71 10.67 -1.05 12.89
C PRO A 71 10.93 -1.24 11.39
N VAL A 72 12.19 -1.51 10.99
CA VAL A 72 12.55 -1.79 9.57
C VAL A 72 11.65 -2.87 8.95
N LYS A 73 11.34 -3.93 9.71
CA LYS A 73 10.44 -5.01 9.30
C LYS A 73 9.07 -4.51 8.85
N PHE A 74 8.57 -3.41 9.43
CA PHE A 74 7.33 -2.79 8.98
C PHE A 74 7.43 -2.32 7.53
N PHE A 75 8.47 -1.56 7.18
CA PHE A 75 8.68 -1.06 5.82
C PHE A 75 8.95 -2.19 4.82
N GLU A 76 9.67 -3.23 5.23
CA GLU A 76 9.87 -4.43 4.41
C GLU A 76 8.54 -5.16 4.14
N SER A 77 7.68 -5.25 5.16
CA SER A 77 6.36 -5.88 5.02
C SER A 77 5.45 -5.06 4.09
N VAL A 78 5.48 -3.72 4.21
CA VAL A 78 4.73 -2.82 3.33
C VAL A 78 5.20 -2.95 1.89
N ALA A 79 6.52 -2.98 1.65
CA ALA A 79 7.07 -3.15 0.32
C ALA A 79 6.68 -4.50 -0.30
N ALA A 80 6.77 -5.59 0.47
CA ALA A 80 6.37 -6.92 0.00
C ALA A 80 4.87 -6.99 -0.35
N LEU A 81 4.02 -6.38 0.47
CA LEU A 81 2.59 -6.33 0.24
C LEU A 81 2.21 -5.42 -0.94
N TRP A 82 2.97 -4.35 -1.18
CA TRP A 82 2.72 -3.48 -2.33
C TRP A 82 2.95 -4.23 -3.65
N GLU A 83 3.92 -5.13 -3.71
CA GLU A 83 4.17 -5.97 -4.88
C GLU A 83 3.15 -7.12 -5.05
N ASP A 84 2.25 -7.34 -4.09
CA ASP A 84 1.21 -8.38 -4.18
C ASP A 84 0.16 -8.02 -5.24
N SER A 85 -0.10 -8.96 -6.16
CA SER A 85 -1.03 -8.73 -7.28
C SER A 85 -2.48 -8.52 -6.83
N GLY A 86 -2.89 -9.11 -5.71
CA GLY A 86 -4.20 -8.88 -5.10
C GLY A 86 -4.32 -7.47 -4.50
N VAL A 87 -3.25 -7.01 -3.84
CA VAL A 87 -3.19 -5.63 -3.31
C VAL A 87 -3.24 -4.61 -4.44
N GLN A 88 -2.47 -4.80 -5.51
CA GLN A 88 -2.52 -3.95 -6.70
C GLN A 88 -3.92 -3.93 -7.35
N ALA A 89 -4.55 -5.11 -7.52
CA ALA A 89 -5.89 -5.22 -8.09
C ALA A 89 -6.97 -4.53 -7.22
N ALA A 90 -6.83 -4.56 -5.89
CA ALA A 90 -7.73 -3.83 -5.00
C ALA A 90 -7.49 -2.32 -5.07
N PHE A 91 -6.23 -1.87 -5.14
CA PHE A 91 -5.89 -0.46 -5.29
C PHE A 91 -6.44 0.17 -6.58
N GLU A 92 -6.39 -0.53 -7.71
CA GLU A 92 -7.01 -0.08 -8.97
C GLU A 92 -8.52 0.15 -8.86
N ARG A 93 -9.15 -0.50 -7.87
CA ARG A 93 -10.59 -0.40 -7.54
C ARG A 93 -10.86 0.51 -6.35
N SER A 94 -9.91 1.36 -5.99
CA SER A 94 -10.02 2.28 -4.86
C SER A 94 -11.20 3.24 -4.94
N ASN A 95 -11.82 3.44 -6.10
CA ASN A 95 -13.07 4.19 -6.23
C ASN A 95 -14.29 3.49 -5.59
N GLU A 96 -14.19 2.21 -5.24
CA GLU A 96 -15.25 1.42 -4.57
C GLU A 96 -15.20 1.52 -3.04
N TYR A 97 -14.17 2.14 -2.49
CA TYR A 97 -14.03 2.40 -1.06
C TYR A 97 -13.43 3.79 -0.83
N GLN A 98 -13.46 4.30 0.40
CA GLN A 98 -12.75 5.55 0.69
C GLN A 98 -11.32 5.17 1.05
N LEU A 99 -10.36 5.56 0.20
CA LEU A 99 -9.00 5.71 0.68
C LEU A 99 -9.03 6.84 1.70
N ILE A 100 -8.41 6.62 2.87
CA ILE A 100 -8.26 7.69 3.84
C ILE A 100 -7.40 8.75 3.17
N ASP A 101 -8.03 9.83 2.73
CA ASP A 101 -7.36 10.98 2.13
C ASP A 101 -6.36 11.50 3.17
N CYS A 102 -5.09 11.61 2.80
CA CYS A 102 -3.99 11.97 3.70
C CYS A 102 -4.00 13.48 4.08
N ALA A 103 -5.18 14.08 4.19
CA ALA A 103 -5.41 15.50 4.44
C ALA A 103 -6.36 15.72 5.62
N GLN A 104 -5.96 15.32 6.83
CA GLN A 104 -6.35 16.03 8.06
C GLN A 104 -5.16 16.15 9.02
#